data_AF-A0A523VGS9-F1
#
_entry.id   AF-A0A523VGS9-F1
#
_cell.length_a   1.000
_cell.length_b   1.000
_cell.length_c   1.000
_cell.angle_alpha   90.00
_cell.angle_beta   90.00
_cell.angle_gamma   90.00
#
_symmetry.space_group_name_H-M   'P 1'
#
loop_
_entity.id
_entity.type
_entity.pdbx_description
1 polymer ?
#
loop_
_entity_poly.entity_id
_entity_poly.type
_entity_poly.pdbx_seq_one_letter_code
_entity_poly.pdbx_strand_id
1 'polypeptide(L)'
;MSGSIRQREPTMLTPAGTECPHYYEDFHRGRSTQECRLIGPGPESGEWEPKLCSSCTVPAVLRANSCPNMIIQARVARRWLVLSPRVKIYAVCSKHLVPVDNPYVGCGHCHPGAASILDRPQVSE
;
A
#
# COMPACT_ATOMS: atom_id res chain seq x y z
N MET A 1 2.93 7.42 32.32
CA MET A 1 2.43 7.66 30.95
C MET A 1 3.49 7.19 29.96
N SER A 2 3.53 5.89 29.68
CA SER A 2 4.54 5.32 28.78
C SER A 2 4.16 5.59 27.33
N GLY A 3 4.81 6.58 26.72
CA GLY A 3 4.82 6.76 25.28
C GLY A 3 5.56 5.59 24.65
N SER A 4 4.82 4.62 24.09
CA SER A 4 5.40 3.60 23.23
C SER A 4 5.86 4.28 21.94
N ILE A 5 7.16 4.55 21.88
CA ILE A 5 7.85 4.90 20.64
C ILE A 5 7.67 3.68 19.73
N ARG A 6 6.72 3.74 18.80
CA ARG A 6 6.63 2.76 17.71
C ARG A 6 7.91 2.92 16.90
N GLN A 7 8.91 2.09 17.21
CA GLN A 7 10.09 1.94 16.38
C GLN A 7 9.59 1.64 14.97
N ARG A 8 9.76 2.59 14.04
CA ARG A 8 9.49 2.32 12.62
C ARG A 8 10.52 1.29 12.21
N GLU A 9 10.08 0.07 11.94
CA GLU A 9 10.94 -0.94 11.34
C GLU A 9 11.59 -0.34 10.08
N PRO A 10 12.92 -0.51 9.89
CA PRO A 10 13.61 0.08 8.76
C PRO A 10 12.90 -0.33 7.46
N THR A 11 12.45 0.67 6.72
CA THR A 11 11.73 0.44 5.48
C THR A 11 12.74 0.06 4.40
N MET A 12 12.59 -1.13 3.82
CA MET A 12 13.48 -1.61 2.77
C MET A 12 13.18 -0.94 1.43
N LEU A 13 14.21 -0.80 0.60
CA LEU A 13 14.04 -0.43 -0.80
C LEU A 13 13.56 -1.63 -1.60
N THR A 14 12.45 -1.46 -2.29
CA THR A 14 11.95 -2.44 -3.26
C THR A 14 12.88 -2.55 -4.47
N PRO A 15 12.73 -3.59 -5.32
CA PRO A 15 13.44 -3.69 -6.60
C PRO A 15 13.13 -2.54 -7.57
N ALA A 16 12.05 -1.79 -7.33
CA ALA A 16 11.70 -0.59 -8.07
C ALA A 16 12.33 0.70 -7.51
N GLY A 17 13.19 0.59 -6.48
CA GLY A 17 13.88 1.72 -5.86
C GLY A 17 13.04 2.56 -4.90
N THR A 18 11.82 2.13 -4.56
CA THR A 18 10.97 2.84 -3.59
C THR A 18 10.94 2.15 -2.23
N GLU A 19 10.93 2.94 -1.16
CA GLU A 19 10.71 2.46 0.20
C GLU A 19 9.30 1.85 0.35
N CYS A 20 9.22 0.60 0.83
CA CYS A 20 7.96 -0.06 1.14
C CYS A 20 8.05 -0.89 2.43
N PRO A 21 7.22 -0.63 3.46
CA PRO A 21 7.31 -1.35 4.74
C PRO A 21 6.85 -2.81 4.64
N HIS A 22 6.20 -3.18 3.52
CA HIS A 22 5.75 -4.53 3.27
C HIS A 22 6.72 -5.34 2.42
N TYR A 23 7.81 -4.75 1.95
CA TYR A 23 8.83 -5.46 1.19
C TYR A 23 9.88 -6.01 2.13
N TYR A 24 10.28 -7.26 1.89
CA TYR A 24 11.38 -7.91 2.59
C TYR A 24 12.27 -8.65 1.59
N GLU A 25 13.57 -8.59 1.83
CA GLU A 25 14.57 -9.37 1.12
C GLU A 25 15.64 -9.92 2.07
N ASP A 26 16.15 -11.11 1.75
CA ASP A 26 17.29 -11.74 2.40
C ASP A 26 18.17 -12.44 1.35
N PHE A 27 19.33 -11.83 1.10
CA PHE A 27 20.38 -12.37 0.24
C PHE A 27 21.58 -12.92 1.02
N HIS A 28 21.48 -13.01 2.35
CA HIS A 28 22.60 -13.40 3.19
C HIS A 28 22.93 -14.89 2.99
N ARG A 29 24.23 -15.18 2.81
CA ARG A 29 24.78 -16.56 2.70
C ARG A 29 24.11 -17.41 1.60
N GLY A 30 23.89 -16.81 0.42
CA GLY A 30 23.34 -17.52 -0.74
C GLY A 30 21.82 -17.71 -0.71
N ARG A 31 21.12 -17.06 0.23
CA ARG A 31 19.66 -16.92 0.16
C ARG A 31 19.30 -15.98 -0.99
N SER A 32 18.07 -16.12 -1.48
CA SER A 32 17.47 -15.28 -2.52
C SER A 32 16.01 -15.01 -2.22
N THR A 33 15.72 -14.79 -0.94
CA THR A 33 14.34 -14.57 -0.48
C THR A 33 13.94 -13.15 -0.82
N GLN A 34 12.81 -13.01 -1.50
CA GLN A 34 12.12 -11.74 -1.69
C GLN A 34 10.64 -11.99 -1.49
N GLU A 35 9.96 -11.13 -0.75
CA GLU A 35 8.53 -11.28 -0.48
C GLU A 35 7.83 -9.92 -0.34
N CYS A 36 6.54 -9.92 -0.67
CA CYS A 36 5.63 -8.85 -0.30
C CYS A 36 4.76 -9.32 0.86
N ARG A 37 5.06 -8.89 2.08
CA ARG A 37 4.34 -9.27 3.31
C ARG A 37 2.89 -8.79 3.35
N LEU A 38 2.50 -7.89 2.45
CA LEU A 38 1.09 -7.47 2.27
C LEU A 38 0.28 -8.48 1.44
N ILE A 39 0.95 -9.24 0.58
CA ILE A 39 0.36 -10.27 -0.27
C ILE A 39 0.80 -11.62 0.30
N GLY A 40 0.03 -12.13 1.26
CA GLY A 40 0.32 -13.42 1.89
C GLY A 40 0.14 -14.61 0.93
N PRO A 41 0.65 -15.79 1.28
CA PRO A 41 0.42 -17.00 0.49
C PRO A 41 -1.06 -17.42 0.56
N GLY A 42 -1.69 -17.64 -0.59
CA GLY A 42 -3.07 -18.10 -0.66
C GLY A 42 -3.63 -18.11 -2.09
N PRO A 43 -4.69 -18.90 -2.35
CA PRO A 43 -5.31 -18.95 -3.67
C PRO A 43 -5.91 -17.60 -4.09
N GLU A 44 -6.40 -16.81 -3.12
CA GLU A 44 -7.06 -15.51 -3.36
C GLU A 44 -6.08 -14.33 -3.56
N SER A 45 -4.86 -14.45 -3.04
CA SER A 45 -3.85 -13.40 -3.10
C SER A 45 -3.05 -13.42 -4.40
N GLY A 46 -2.98 -14.57 -5.07
CA GLY A 46 -2.18 -14.75 -6.27
C GLY A 46 -0.67 -14.78 -6.00
N GLU A 47 0.09 -15.20 -7.00
CA GLU A 47 1.54 -15.35 -6.90
C GLU A 47 2.22 -14.01 -7.16
N TRP A 48 2.94 -13.51 -6.15
CA TRP A 48 3.69 -12.27 -6.23
C TRP A 48 5.10 -12.51 -6.77
N GLU A 49 5.59 -11.53 -7.54
CA GLU A 49 6.95 -11.51 -8.08
C GLU A 49 7.60 -10.13 -7.86
N PRO A 50 8.93 -10.05 -7.66
CA PRO A 50 9.68 -8.79 -7.46
C PRO A 50 9.37 -7.71 -8.49
N LYS A 51 9.19 -8.08 -9.76
CA LYS A 51 8.91 -7.15 -10.86
C LYS A 51 7.61 -6.36 -10.68
N LEU A 52 6.67 -6.87 -9.89
CA LEU A 52 5.39 -6.20 -9.61
C LEU A 52 5.57 -4.92 -8.80
N CYS A 53 6.67 -4.77 -8.05
CA CYS A 53 6.99 -3.53 -7.34
C CYS A 53 7.02 -2.31 -8.26
N SER A 54 7.41 -2.47 -9.52
CA SER A 54 7.46 -1.38 -10.52
C SER A 54 6.10 -0.73 -10.80
N SER A 55 5.00 -1.43 -10.55
CA SER A 55 3.63 -0.95 -10.79
C SER A 55 2.77 -0.93 -9.53
N CYS A 56 3.38 -1.20 -8.36
CA CYS A 56 2.68 -1.28 -7.09
C CYS A 56 2.38 0.13 -6.55
N THR A 57 1.11 0.42 -6.27
CA THR A 57 0.68 1.73 -5.75
C THR A 57 0.82 1.87 -4.23
N VAL A 58 1.05 0.76 -3.50
CA VAL A 58 1.10 0.71 -2.04
C VAL A 58 2.07 1.74 -1.44
N PRO A 59 3.34 1.86 -1.91
CA PRO A 59 4.27 2.85 -1.35
C PRO A 59 3.75 4.29 -1.49
N ALA A 60 3.13 4.62 -2.62
CA ALA A 60 2.61 5.96 -2.87
C ALA A 60 1.39 6.27 -1.98
N VAL A 61 0.48 5.30 -1.80
CA VAL A 61 -0.68 5.43 -0.91
C VAL A 61 -0.24 5.65 0.53
N LEU A 62 0.71 4.85 1.03
CA LEU A 62 1.19 4.96 2.41
C LEU A 62 1.86 6.31 2.70
N ARG A 63 2.55 6.89 1.70
CA ARG A 63 3.12 8.24 1.81
C ARG A 63 2.05 9.35 1.78
N ALA A 64 1.04 9.21 0.93
CA ALA A 64 -0.01 10.21 0.78
C ALA A 64 -0.99 10.21 1.96
N ASN A 65 -1.29 9.03 2.52
CA ASN A 65 -2.29 8.86 3.55
C ASN A 65 -1.75 8.01 4.70
N SER A 66 -1.46 8.69 5.81
CA SER A 66 -0.96 8.09 7.06
C SER A 66 -2.06 7.89 8.11
N CYS A 67 -3.34 7.79 7.70
CA CYS A 67 -4.44 7.58 8.65
C CYS A 67 -4.24 6.23 9.40
N PRO A 68 -4.13 6.23 10.74
CA PRO A 68 -3.87 5.00 11.51
C PRO A 68 -5.05 4.02 11.51
N ASN A 69 -6.24 4.48 11.10
CA ASN A 69 -7.44 3.66 10.98
C ASN A 69 -7.61 3.08 9.57
N MET A 70 -6.69 3.35 8.63
CA MET A 70 -6.75 2.77 7.30
C MET A 70 -6.06 1.41 7.29
N ILE A 71 -6.80 0.38 6.89
CA ILE A 71 -6.26 -0.96 6.65
C ILE A 71 -6.23 -1.18 5.15
N ILE A 72 -5.07 -1.56 4.62
CA ILE A 72 -4.87 -1.91 3.21
C ILE A 72 -4.73 -3.41 3.09
N GLN A 73 -5.38 -3.99 2.10
CA GLN A 73 -5.17 -5.36 1.63
C GLN A 73 -4.70 -5.31 0.18
N ALA A 74 -3.89 -6.28 -0.23
CA ALA A 74 -3.44 -6.38 -1.61
C ALA A 74 -3.48 -7.81 -2.14
N ARG A 75 -3.65 -7.92 -3.45
CA ARG A 75 -3.57 -9.20 -4.19
C ARG A 75 -3.02 -8.98 -5.59
N VAL A 76 -2.46 -10.01 -6.17
CA VAL A 76 -2.08 -10.08 -7.58
C VAL A 76 -3.30 -10.43 -8.41
N ALA A 77 -3.69 -9.53 -9.30
CA ALA A 77 -4.77 -9.79 -10.24
C ALA A 77 -4.19 -10.16 -11.61
N ARG A 78 -4.51 -11.38 -12.06
CA ARG A 78 -4.32 -11.82 -13.45
C ARG A 78 -5.66 -11.63 -14.17
N ARG A 79 -5.72 -10.76 -15.18
CA ARG A 79 -6.88 -10.67 -16.06
C ARG A 79 -6.60 -11.55 -17.27
N TRP A 80 -7.59 -12.37 -17.66
CA TRP A 80 -7.50 -13.30 -18.80
C TRP A 80 -7.08 -12.62 -20.13
N LEU A 81 -7.28 -11.30 -20.25
CA LEU A 81 -6.90 -10.48 -21.42
C LEU A 81 -5.75 -9.48 -21.17
N VAL A 82 -5.17 -9.43 -19.95
CA VAL A 82 -4.07 -8.49 -19.65
C VAL A 82 -2.75 -9.25 -19.65
N LEU A 83 -1.84 -8.83 -20.53
CA LEU A 83 -0.51 -9.41 -20.75
C LEU A 83 0.41 -9.38 -19.52
N SER A 84 0.05 -8.69 -18.43
CA SER A 84 0.92 -8.55 -17.25
C SER A 84 0.13 -8.51 -15.95
N PRO A 85 0.46 -9.35 -14.95
CA PRO A 85 -0.14 -9.28 -13.62
C PRO A 85 0.11 -7.91 -12.97
N ARG A 86 -0.81 -7.48 -12.10
CA ARG A 86 -0.67 -6.23 -11.35
C ARG A 86 -1.12 -6.40 -9.90
N VAL A 87 -0.52 -5.62 -9.01
CA VAL A 87 -0.99 -5.51 -7.62
C VAL A 87 -2.25 -4.67 -7.59
N LYS A 88 -3.34 -5.24 -7.08
CA LYS A 88 -4.57 -4.52 -6.74
C LYS A 88 -4.64 -4.33 -5.24
N ILE A 89 -5.05 -3.13 -4.84
CA ILE A 89 -5.26 -2.80 -3.43
C ILE A 89 -6.74 -2.60 -3.15
N TYR A 90 -7.13 -2.90 -1.92
CA TYR A 90 -8.42 -2.56 -1.34
C TYR A 90 -8.17 -1.94 0.03
N ALA A 91 -8.91 -0.90 0.38
CA ALA A 91 -8.73 -0.19 1.64
C ALA A 91 -10.06 -0.05 2.38
N VAL A 92 -9.99 -0.14 3.71
CA VAL A 92 -11.13 0.07 4.61
C VAL A 92 -10.72 0.98 5.76
N CYS A 93 -11.67 1.74 6.28
CA CYS A 93 -11.51 2.43 7.55
C CYS A 93 -11.97 1.54 8.68
N SER A 94 -11.07 1.10 9.55
CA SER A 94 -11.40 0.24 10.70
C SER A 94 -12.26 0.94 11.76
N LYS A 95 -12.20 2.28 11.82
CA LYS A 95 -12.99 3.07 12.79
C LYS A 95 -14.45 3.23 12.38
N HIS A 96 -14.70 3.51 11.11
CA HIS A 96 -16.05 3.78 10.58
C HIS A 96 -16.63 2.59 9.82
N LEU A 97 -15.85 1.52 9.64
CA LEU A 97 -16.24 0.28 8.98
C LEU A 97 -16.77 0.47 7.55
N VAL A 98 -16.22 1.48 6.85
CA VAL A 98 -16.57 1.78 5.46
C VAL A 98 -15.40 1.46 4.51
N PRO A 99 -15.70 1.07 3.26
CA PRO A 99 -14.71 1.07 2.19
C PRO A 99 -14.08 2.45 1.99
N VAL A 100 -12.84 2.48 1.51
CA VAL A 100 -12.15 3.72 1.13
C VAL A 100 -11.98 3.73 -0.38
N ASP A 101 -12.78 4.57 -1.05
CA ASP A 101 -12.81 4.65 -2.52
C ASP A 101 -11.48 5.16 -3.10
N ASN A 102 -10.91 6.19 -2.47
CA ASN A 102 -9.60 6.72 -2.83
C ASN A 102 -8.62 6.60 -1.64
N PRO A 103 -7.77 5.56 -1.62
CA PRO A 103 -6.80 5.34 -0.56
C PRO A 103 -5.79 6.48 -0.39
N TYR A 104 -5.55 7.29 -1.43
CA TYR A 104 -4.68 8.48 -1.35
C TYR A 104 -5.28 9.60 -0.49
N VAL A 105 -6.60 9.60 -0.28
CA VAL A 105 -7.33 10.68 0.44
C VAL A 105 -7.83 10.19 1.80
N GLY A 106 -8.36 8.97 1.85
CA GLY A 106 -8.95 8.37 3.05
C GLY A 106 -10.48 8.36 3.01
N CYS A 107 -11.11 8.01 4.13
CA CYS A 107 -12.54 7.71 4.19
C CYS A 107 -13.47 8.93 4.26
N GLY A 108 -12.95 10.16 4.19
CA GLY A 108 -13.73 11.39 4.39
C GLY A 108 -14.18 11.68 5.83
N HIS A 109 -14.26 10.66 6.69
CA HIS A 109 -14.71 10.82 8.09
C HIS A 109 -13.58 11.08 9.09
N CYS A 110 -12.42 10.44 8.92
CA CYS A 110 -11.30 10.59 9.86
C CYS A 110 -10.62 11.96 9.76
N HIS A 111 -10.57 12.53 8.56
CA HIS A 111 -9.88 13.79 8.26
C HIS A 111 -10.73 14.61 7.26
N PRO A 112 -11.87 15.18 7.70
CA PRO A 112 -12.82 15.82 6.80
C PRO A 112 -12.21 17.00 6.01
N GLY A 113 -11.23 17.71 6.59
CA GLY A 113 -10.52 18.80 5.90
C GLY A 113 -9.62 18.35 4.74
N ALA A 114 -9.15 17.10 4.73
CA ALA A 114 -8.28 16.59 3.67
C ALA A 114 -9.05 16.37 2.35
N ALA A 115 -10.31 15.94 2.44
CA ALA A 115 -11.18 15.80 1.27
C ALA A 115 -11.48 17.17 0.62
N SER A 116 -11.79 18.19 1.43
CA SER A 116 -12.17 19.51 0.94
C SER A 116 -11.08 20.29 0.18
N ILE A 117 -9.80 19.94 0.32
CA ILE A 117 -8.70 20.65 -0.36
C ILE A 117 -8.51 20.15 -1.80
N LEU A 118 -8.82 18.87 -2.07
CA LEU A 118 -8.64 18.27 -3.40
C LEU A 118 -9.78 18.58 -4.36
N ASP A 119 -10.96 18.93 -3.84
CA ASP A 119 -12.14 19.27 -4.65
C ASP A 119 -12.17 20.73 -5.11
N ARG A 120 -11.13 21.53 -4.83
CA ARG A 120 -11.09 22.93 -5.26
C ARG A 120 -10.66 23.02 -6.73
N PRO A 121 -11.51 23.46 -7.68
CA PRO A 121 -11.08 23.67 -9.05
C PRO A 121 -9.95 24.70 -9.07
N GLN A 122 -8.87 24.38 -9.77
CA GLN A 122 -7.77 25.32 -9.97
C GLN A 122 -8.30 26.51 -10.78
N VAL A 123 -8.38 27.66 -10.13
CA VAL A 123 -8.64 28.94 -10.80
C VAL A 123 -7.36 29.27 -11.56
N SER A 124 -7.42 29.19 -12.89
CA SER A 124 -6.41 29.77 -13.79
C SER A 124 -6.61 31.28 -13.83
N GLU A 125 -5.57 32.03 -13.49
CA GLU A 125 -5.46 33.48 -13.71
C GLU A 125 -4.77 33.77 -15.04
#